data_AF-J1L3Y6-F1
#
_entry.id   AF-J1L3Y6-F1
#
_cell.length_a   1.000
_cell.length_b   1.000
_cell.length_c   1.000
_cell.angle_alpha   90.00
_cell.angle_beta   90.00
_cell.angle_gamma   90.00
#
_symmetry.space_group_name_H-M   'P 1'
#
loop_
_entity.id
_entity.type
_entity.pdbx_description
1 polymer ?
#
loop_
_entity_poly.entity_id
_entity_poly.type
_entity_poly.pdbx_seq_one_letter_code
_entity_poly.pdbx_strand_id
1 'polypeptide(L)'
;MGQPEDRSDEINKYRKFRKVEGSTYHRVNQFLRKHTYITAREWAIARLCADFQTTSGAEMTFIGAHLPELVPFMTEPYTPQAVNQARNAFRNKVKMAGATFFYGALCGFFTPEELDDILFESSEVARFLMEIEGTALEIDEEIDLEDRVAAVMKNVSRSSAEILKERIKNSGSEKE
;
A
#
# COMPACT_ATOMS: atom_id res chain seq x y z
N MET A 1 -0.32 -38.48 18.81
CA MET A 1 0.20 -37.68 17.69
C MET A 1 -0.98 -37.39 16.78
N GLY A 2 -1.54 -36.20 16.85
CA GLY A 2 -2.60 -35.78 15.93
C GLY A 2 -2.01 -35.65 14.53
N GLN A 3 -2.71 -36.19 13.53
CA GLN A 3 -2.39 -35.96 12.12
C GLN A 3 -2.31 -34.45 11.86
N PRO A 4 -1.42 -33.97 10.98
CA PRO A 4 -1.47 -32.58 10.56
C PRO A 4 -2.82 -32.39 9.87
N GLU A 5 -3.74 -31.65 10.50
CA GLU A 5 -4.94 -31.17 9.83
C GLU A 5 -4.53 -30.59 8.48
N ASP A 6 -5.33 -30.87 7.45
CA ASP A 6 -5.05 -30.54 6.07
C ASP A 6 -5.02 -29.01 5.87
N ARG A 7 -3.87 -28.39 6.20
CA ARG A 7 -3.61 -26.95 6.04
C ARG A 7 -3.65 -26.52 4.57
N SER A 8 -3.88 -27.43 3.63
CA SER A 8 -4.09 -27.12 2.21
C SER A 8 -5.29 -26.18 2.03
N ASP A 9 -6.36 -26.33 2.82
CA ASP A 9 -7.54 -25.46 2.75
C ASP A 9 -7.22 -24.03 3.23
N GLU A 10 -6.43 -23.91 4.30
CA GLU A 10 -5.93 -22.60 4.75
C GLU A 10 -5.02 -21.97 3.70
N ILE A 11 -4.07 -22.72 3.13
CA ILE A 11 -3.17 -22.21 2.08
C ILE A 11 -3.99 -21.78 0.86
N ASN A 12 -4.96 -22.57 0.43
CA ASN A 12 -5.82 -22.29 -0.73
C ASN A 12 -6.60 -20.99 -0.56
N LYS A 13 -7.08 -20.69 0.65
CA LYS A 13 -7.79 -19.44 0.96
C LYS A 13 -6.94 -18.18 0.68
N TYR A 14 -5.62 -18.27 0.83
CA TYR A 14 -4.72 -17.11 0.74
C TYR A 14 -3.83 -17.10 -0.52
N ARG A 15 -4.09 -17.99 -1.49
CA ARG A 15 -3.39 -18.06 -2.80
C ARG A 15 -3.82 -16.93 -3.77
N LYS A 16 -3.66 -15.67 -3.37
CA LYS A 16 -4.00 -14.50 -4.22
C LYS A 16 -3.05 -14.32 -5.41
N PHE A 17 -1.75 -14.56 -5.20
CA PHE A 17 -0.71 -14.28 -6.21
C PHE A 17 -0.47 -15.41 -7.21
N ARG A 18 -1.28 -16.48 -7.20
CA ARG A 18 -1.03 -17.67 -8.04
C ARG A 18 -1.10 -17.37 -9.55
N LYS A 19 -1.82 -16.31 -9.95
CA LYS A 19 -1.90 -15.84 -11.35
C LYS A 19 -0.68 -15.02 -11.79
N VAL A 20 0.20 -14.63 -10.86
CA VAL A 20 1.41 -13.86 -11.16
C VAL A 20 2.52 -14.81 -11.61
N GLU A 21 2.57 -15.11 -12.91
CA GLU A 21 3.66 -15.87 -13.53
C GLU A 21 5.00 -15.11 -13.49
N GLY A 22 6.12 -15.78 -13.81
CA GLY A 22 7.45 -15.16 -13.80
C GLY A 22 7.58 -13.93 -14.72
N SER A 23 6.86 -13.91 -15.85
CA SER A 23 6.77 -12.76 -16.76
C SER A 23 5.99 -11.59 -16.14
N THR A 24 4.92 -11.89 -15.39
CA THR A 24 4.12 -10.92 -14.64
C THR A 24 4.92 -10.36 -13.46
N TYR A 25 5.72 -11.17 -12.76
CA TYR A 25 6.60 -10.69 -11.67
C TYR A 25 7.57 -9.61 -12.15
N HIS A 26 8.22 -9.81 -13.31
CA HIS A 26 9.14 -8.80 -13.84
C HIS A 26 8.42 -7.47 -14.08
N ARG A 27 7.18 -7.53 -14.60
CA ARG A 27 6.32 -6.35 -14.79
C ARG A 27 5.94 -5.69 -13.47
N VAL A 28 5.54 -6.47 -12.47
CA VAL A 28 5.21 -5.94 -11.13
C VAL A 28 6.42 -5.25 -10.50
N ASN A 29 7.59 -5.88 -10.54
CA ASN A 29 8.80 -5.31 -9.99
C ASN A 29 9.22 -4.03 -10.74
N GLN A 30 9.09 -4.00 -12.07
CA GLN A 30 9.34 -2.79 -12.85
C GLN A 30 8.33 -1.67 -12.52
N PHE A 31 7.05 -2.02 -12.41
CA PHE A 31 5.97 -1.09 -12.07
C PHE A 31 6.18 -0.49 -10.68
N LEU A 32 6.39 -1.32 -9.67
CA LEU A 32 6.67 -0.88 -8.30
C LEU A 32 7.89 0.04 -8.25
N ARG A 33 8.98 -0.29 -8.95
CA ARG A 33 10.17 0.56 -9.02
C ARG A 33 9.92 1.92 -9.67
N LYS A 34 9.02 1.99 -10.64
CA LYS A 34 8.71 3.22 -11.37
C LYS A 34 7.77 4.13 -10.58
N HIS A 35 6.85 3.55 -9.81
CA HIS A 35 5.72 4.27 -9.22
C HIS A 35 5.74 4.32 -7.69
N THR A 36 6.61 3.57 -7.02
CA THR A 36 6.63 3.47 -5.56
C THR A 36 8.05 3.28 -5.01
N TYR A 37 8.20 3.41 -3.70
CA TYR A 37 9.46 3.06 -3.01
C TYR A 37 9.47 1.62 -2.46
N ILE A 38 8.40 0.86 -2.63
CA ILE A 38 8.30 -0.51 -2.08
C ILE A 38 8.87 -1.52 -3.08
N THR A 39 9.45 -2.59 -2.57
CA THR A 39 9.89 -3.73 -3.36
C THR A 39 8.74 -4.71 -3.56
N ALA A 40 8.81 -5.54 -4.61
CA ALA A 40 7.85 -6.63 -4.82
C ALA A 40 7.75 -7.57 -3.61
N ARG A 41 8.84 -7.72 -2.85
CA ARG A 41 8.86 -8.52 -1.63
C ARG A 41 8.06 -7.90 -0.50
N GLU A 42 8.32 -6.63 -0.22
CA GLU A 42 7.60 -5.88 0.82
C GLU A 42 6.11 -5.80 0.50
N TRP A 43 5.76 -5.55 -0.76
CA TRP A 43 4.38 -5.53 -1.24
C TRP A 43 3.66 -6.87 -0.97
N ALA A 44 4.18 -7.98 -1.50
CA ALA A 44 3.51 -9.28 -1.36
C ALA A 44 3.39 -9.72 0.10
N ILE A 45 4.44 -9.53 0.91
CA ILE A 45 4.41 -9.88 2.34
C ILE A 45 3.42 -8.99 3.10
N ALA A 46 3.41 -7.68 2.86
CA ALA A 46 2.49 -6.77 3.52
C ALA A 46 1.02 -7.14 3.22
N ARG A 47 0.73 -7.59 2.00
CA ARG A 47 -0.61 -8.03 1.61
C ARG A 47 -1.01 -9.35 2.27
N LEU A 48 -0.13 -10.33 2.28
CA LEU A 48 -0.35 -11.56 3.05
C LEU A 48 -0.59 -11.24 4.54
N CYS A 49 0.24 -10.39 5.15
CA CYS A 49 0.06 -9.99 6.55
C CYS A 49 -1.20 -9.16 6.82
N ALA A 50 -1.83 -8.57 5.79
CA ALA A 50 -3.10 -7.87 5.94
C ALA A 50 -4.29 -8.85 5.89
N ASP A 51 -4.17 -9.93 5.13
CA ASP A 51 -5.20 -10.95 4.94
C ASP A 51 -5.19 -12.01 6.05
N PHE A 52 -4.00 -12.39 6.53
CA PHE A 52 -3.84 -13.22 7.71
C PHE A 52 -4.02 -12.35 8.95
N GLN A 53 -5.24 -12.37 9.52
CA GLN A 53 -5.51 -11.80 10.85
C GLN A 53 -5.81 -12.95 11.80
N THR A 54 -4.88 -13.27 12.68
CA THR A 54 -4.99 -14.26 13.75
C THR A 54 -4.55 -13.63 15.06
N THR A 55 -5.27 -13.94 16.13
CA THR A 55 -5.00 -13.38 17.46
C THR A 55 -3.72 -13.93 18.11
N SER A 56 -3.14 -15.02 17.58
CA SER A 56 -2.07 -15.79 18.23
C SER A 56 -0.65 -15.45 17.77
N GLY A 57 -0.47 -14.61 16.74
CA GLY A 57 0.85 -14.25 16.21
C GLY A 57 1.53 -15.36 15.39
N ALA A 58 0.84 -16.46 15.10
CA ALA A 58 1.32 -17.55 14.26
C ALA A 58 1.45 -17.18 12.77
N GLU A 59 0.90 -16.03 12.36
CA GLU A 59 0.88 -15.54 10.97
C GLU A 59 2.27 -15.49 10.35
N MET A 60 3.25 -14.91 11.05
CA MET A 60 4.60 -14.71 10.50
C MET A 60 5.27 -16.06 10.22
N THR A 61 5.03 -17.03 11.10
CA THR A 61 5.52 -18.39 10.96
C THR A 61 4.83 -19.11 9.81
N PHE A 62 3.50 -18.99 9.71
CA PHE A 62 2.73 -19.62 8.63
C PHE A 62 3.12 -19.05 7.26
N ILE A 63 3.10 -17.72 7.12
CA ILE A 63 3.45 -17.02 5.88
C ILE A 63 4.88 -17.36 5.47
N GLY A 64 5.82 -17.32 6.42
CA GLY A 64 7.22 -17.61 6.15
C GLY A 64 7.43 -19.05 5.64
N ALA A 65 6.82 -20.03 6.31
CA ALA A 65 6.97 -21.44 5.95
C ALA A 65 6.36 -21.79 4.59
N HIS A 66 5.24 -21.17 4.20
CA HIS A 66 4.52 -21.49 2.96
C HIS A 66 4.70 -20.44 1.86
N LEU A 67 5.70 -19.55 2.01
CA LEU A 67 5.89 -18.41 1.12
C LEU A 67 5.99 -18.80 -0.38
N PRO A 68 6.72 -19.87 -0.77
CA PRO A 68 6.77 -20.30 -2.17
C PRO A 68 5.44 -20.80 -2.74
N GLU A 69 4.54 -21.29 -1.87
CA GLU A 69 3.21 -21.73 -2.28
C GLU A 69 2.21 -20.58 -2.37
N LEU A 70 2.38 -19.57 -1.53
CA LEU A 70 1.53 -18.37 -1.46
C LEU A 70 1.92 -17.34 -2.54
N VAL A 71 3.22 -17.23 -2.83
CA VAL A 71 3.82 -16.25 -3.73
C VAL A 71 4.85 -16.95 -4.62
N PRO A 72 4.47 -17.48 -5.79
CA PRO A 72 5.32 -18.36 -6.60
C PRO A 72 6.67 -17.77 -7.04
N PHE A 73 6.80 -16.44 -7.08
CA PHE A 73 8.08 -15.79 -7.39
C PHE A 73 9.04 -15.70 -6.18
N MET A 74 8.57 -16.02 -4.97
CA MET A 74 9.39 -16.17 -3.77
C MET A 74 9.75 -17.64 -3.58
N THR A 75 10.80 -18.09 -4.26
CA THR A 75 11.12 -19.52 -4.37
C THR A 75 11.59 -20.19 -3.08
N GLU A 76 11.88 -19.43 -2.03
CA GLU A 76 12.39 -19.93 -0.75
C GLU A 76 11.50 -19.49 0.42
N PRO A 77 11.32 -20.35 1.44
CA PRO A 77 10.60 -20.00 2.66
C PRO A 77 11.38 -18.95 3.47
N TYR A 78 10.64 -18.11 4.18
CA TYR A 78 11.22 -17.07 5.04
C TYR A 78 11.09 -17.43 6.51
N THR A 79 12.02 -16.92 7.32
CA THR A 79 11.86 -16.95 8.77
C THR A 79 10.74 -15.98 9.19
N PRO A 80 10.06 -16.23 10.33
CA PRO A 80 9.07 -15.28 10.87
C PRO A 80 9.63 -13.86 11.01
N GLN A 81 10.92 -13.75 11.37
CA GLN A 81 11.62 -12.48 11.50
C GLN A 81 11.76 -11.77 10.15
N ALA A 82 12.09 -12.49 9.08
CA ALA A 82 12.19 -11.92 7.74
C ALA A 82 10.83 -11.42 7.22
N VAL A 83 9.75 -12.16 7.50
CA VAL A 83 8.38 -11.73 7.17
C VAL A 83 8.04 -10.43 7.92
N ASN A 84 8.29 -10.38 9.23
CA ASN A 84 8.02 -9.20 10.04
C ASN A 84 8.88 -7.99 9.61
N GLN A 85 10.14 -8.20 9.24
CA GLN A 85 11.00 -7.14 8.72
C GLN A 85 10.47 -6.55 7.41
N ALA A 86 10.05 -7.39 6.46
CA ALA A 86 9.47 -6.92 5.20
C ALA A 86 8.15 -6.16 5.42
N ARG A 87 7.29 -6.65 6.32
CA ARG A 87 6.06 -5.94 6.74
C ARG A 87 6.38 -4.57 7.33
N ASN A 88 7.35 -4.49 8.24
CA ASN A 88 7.73 -3.24 8.88
C ASN A 88 8.39 -2.26 7.90
N ALA A 89 9.19 -2.76 6.96
CA ALA A 89 9.79 -1.94 5.91
C ALA A 89 8.71 -1.27 5.04
N PHE A 90 7.68 -2.03 4.62
CA PHE A 90 6.50 -1.46 3.94
C PHE A 90 5.83 -0.36 4.79
N ARG A 91 5.51 -0.66 6.05
CA ARG A 91 4.83 0.30 6.95
C ARG A 91 5.65 1.57 7.17
N ASN A 92 6.96 1.45 7.30
CA ASN A 92 7.84 2.60 7.49
C ASN A 92 7.89 3.47 6.23
N LYS A 93 7.94 2.87 5.04
CA LYS A 93 7.88 3.60 3.77
C LYS A 93 6.57 4.37 3.61
N VAL A 94 5.43 3.75 3.95
CA VAL A 94 4.12 4.43 3.96
C VAL A 94 4.11 5.62 4.91
N LYS A 95 4.60 5.44 6.14
CA LYS A 95 4.68 6.54 7.13
C LYS A 95 5.55 7.69 6.63
N MET A 96 6.72 7.39 6.07
CA MET A 96 7.62 8.41 5.53
C MET A 96 7.01 9.14 4.34
N ALA A 97 6.45 8.41 3.37
CA ALA A 97 5.80 9.00 2.20
C ALA A 97 4.63 9.91 2.62
N GLY A 98 3.80 9.48 3.57
CA GLY A 98 2.71 10.30 4.10
C GLY A 98 3.20 11.58 4.79
N ALA A 99 4.24 11.47 5.64
CA ALA A 99 4.84 12.65 6.28
C ALA A 99 5.41 13.63 5.25
N THR A 100 6.10 13.13 4.22
CA THR A 100 6.66 13.95 3.13
C THR A 100 5.56 14.61 2.28
N PHE A 101 4.51 13.86 1.93
CA PHE A 101 3.35 14.39 1.19
C PHE A 101 2.70 15.53 1.97
N PHE A 102 2.34 15.31 3.24
CA PHE A 102 1.69 16.33 4.05
C PHE A 102 2.58 17.54 4.30
N TYR A 103 3.90 17.35 4.47
CA TYR A 103 4.82 18.47 4.57
C TYR A 103 4.78 19.36 3.32
N GLY A 104 4.82 18.75 2.12
CA GLY A 104 4.74 19.49 0.86
C GLY A 104 3.38 20.16 0.65
N ALA A 105 2.30 19.40 0.90
CA ALA A 105 0.94 19.91 0.81
C ALA A 105 0.76 21.14 1.70
N LEU A 106 1.05 21.04 3.01
CA LEU A 106 0.82 22.09 4.00
C LEU A 106 1.77 23.29 3.89
N CYS A 107 2.94 23.11 3.27
CA CYS A 107 3.85 24.22 2.99
C CYS A 107 3.49 24.98 1.71
N GLY A 108 2.45 24.57 0.98
CA GLY A 108 2.05 25.18 -0.28
C GLY A 108 3.06 24.92 -1.41
N PHE A 109 3.78 23.79 -1.37
CA PHE A 109 4.68 23.39 -2.46
C PHE A 109 3.92 22.90 -3.69
N PHE A 110 2.65 22.58 -3.51
CA PHE A 110 1.75 22.11 -4.56
C PHE A 110 0.51 23.00 -4.61
N THR A 111 0.05 23.33 -5.82
CA THR A 111 -1.27 23.94 -6.00
C THR A 111 -2.39 22.92 -5.74
N PRO A 112 -3.65 23.36 -5.56
CA PRO A 112 -4.78 22.44 -5.49
C PRO A 112 -4.85 21.46 -6.66
N GLU A 113 -4.59 21.92 -7.88
CA GLU A 113 -4.61 21.10 -9.09
C GLU A 113 -3.47 20.06 -9.09
N GLU A 114 -2.26 20.44 -8.66
CA GLU A 114 -1.14 19.49 -8.53
C GLU A 114 -1.41 18.44 -7.44
N LEU A 115 -2.11 18.81 -6.37
CA LEU A 115 -2.56 17.85 -5.35
C LEU A 115 -3.59 16.86 -5.92
N ASP A 116 -4.52 17.33 -6.76
CA ASP A 116 -5.49 16.48 -7.46
C ASP A 116 -4.79 15.51 -8.42
N ASP A 117 -3.80 15.99 -9.19
CA ASP A 117 -3.00 15.15 -10.10
C ASP A 117 -2.24 14.05 -9.33
N ILE A 118 -1.58 14.39 -8.21
CA ILE A 118 -0.87 13.42 -7.37
C ILE A 118 -1.81 12.30 -6.90
N LEU A 119 -3.06 12.63 -6.60
CA LEU A 119 -4.03 11.66 -6.12
C LEU A 119 -4.53 10.75 -7.21
N PHE A 120 -4.84 11.33 -8.36
CA PHE A 120 -5.25 10.56 -9.53
C PHE A 120 -4.16 9.55 -9.90
N GLU A 121 -2.90 10.00 -9.97
CA GLU A 121 -1.78 9.09 -10.22
C GLU A 121 -1.65 8.02 -9.11
N SER A 122 -1.81 8.41 -7.85
CA SER A 122 -1.71 7.49 -6.71
C SER A 122 -2.84 6.44 -6.70
N SER A 123 -4.07 6.82 -7.07
CA SER A 123 -5.21 5.90 -7.16
C SER A 123 -5.04 4.93 -8.32
N GLU A 124 -4.55 5.38 -9.48
CA GLU A 124 -4.26 4.50 -10.61
C GLU A 124 -3.18 3.47 -10.28
N VAL A 125 -2.13 3.89 -9.57
CA VAL A 125 -1.09 2.97 -9.07
C VAL A 125 -1.67 1.96 -8.10
N ALA A 126 -2.54 2.38 -7.17
CA ALA A 126 -3.18 1.48 -6.22
C ALA A 126 -4.11 0.47 -6.91
N ARG A 127 -4.93 0.93 -7.86
CA ARG A 127 -5.86 0.10 -8.65
C ARG A 127 -5.12 -0.99 -9.41
N PHE A 128 -4.05 -0.63 -10.12
CA PHE A 128 -3.23 -1.59 -10.84
C PHE A 128 -2.67 -2.68 -9.91
N LEU A 129 -2.22 -2.30 -8.70
CA LEU A 129 -1.73 -3.27 -7.71
C LEU A 129 -2.85 -4.18 -7.19
N MET A 130 -4.05 -3.66 -6.95
CA MET A 130 -5.22 -4.46 -6.55
C MET A 130 -5.68 -5.42 -7.65
N GLU A 131 -5.62 -4.99 -8.91
CA GLU A 131 -5.94 -5.83 -10.07
C GLU A 131 -4.98 -7.02 -10.18
N ILE A 132 -3.66 -6.78 -10.00
CA ILE A 132 -2.64 -7.84 -10.00
C ILE A 132 -2.91 -8.89 -8.92
N GLU A 133 -3.39 -8.46 -7.75
CA GLU A 133 -3.73 -9.34 -6.63
C GLU A 133 -5.02 -10.14 -6.86
N GLY A 134 -5.74 -9.86 -7.94
CA GLY A 134 -7.06 -10.42 -8.18
C GLY A 134 -8.12 -9.90 -7.21
N THR A 135 -7.90 -8.73 -6.62
CA THR A 135 -8.85 -8.02 -5.75
C THR A 135 -9.41 -6.78 -6.42
N ALA A 136 -9.75 -6.88 -7.70
CA ALA A 136 -10.49 -5.83 -8.39
C ALA A 136 -11.88 -5.70 -7.77
N LEU A 137 -12.32 -4.46 -7.58
CA LEU A 137 -13.69 -4.14 -7.15
C LEU A 137 -14.64 -4.25 -8.34
N GLU A 138 -15.94 -4.37 -8.05
CA GLU A 138 -16.96 -4.14 -9.07
C GLU A 138 -16.92 -2.66 -9.50
N ILE A 139 -17.23 -2.39 -10.78
CA ILE A 139 -17.08 -1.05 -11.38
C ILE A 139 -17.83 0.03 -10.59
N ASP A 140 -19.03 -0.28 -10.11
CA ASP A 140 -19.84 0.67 -9.33
C ASP A 140 -19.22 0.97 -7.95
N GLU A 141 -18.65 -0.04 -7.28
CA GLU A 141 -17.95 0.14 -5.99
C GLU A 141 -16.66 0.94 -6.16
N GLU A 142 -16.00 0.80 -7.31
CA GLU A 142 -14.80 1.52 -7.67
C GLU A 142 -15.06 3.02 -7.83
N ILE A 143 -16.10 3.40 -8.59
CA ILE A 143 -16.50 4.80 -8.78
C ILE A 143 -16.86 5.47 -7.45
N ASP A 144 -17.65 4.79 -6.60
CA ASP A 144 -18.03 5.29 -5.29
C ASP A 144 -16.82 5.52 -4.38
N LEU A 145 -15.79 4.68 -4.48
CA LEU A 145 -14.57 4.83 -3.71
C LEU A 145 -13.75 6.04 -4.20
N GLU A 146 -13.64 6.22 -5.51
CA GLU A 146 -12.95 7.36 -6.12
C GLU A 146 -13.57 8.69 -5.69
N ASP A 147 -14.90 8.81 -5.76
CA ASP A 147 -15.62 10.02 -5.35
C ASP A 147 -15.35 10.36 -3.88
N ARG A 148 -15.31 9.35 -3.01
CA ARG A 148 -15.01 9.52 -1.59
C ARG A 148 -13.58 9.96 -1.35
N VAL A 149 -12.61 9.38 -2.06
CA VAL A 149 -11.19 9.78 -1.96
C VAL A 149 -11.00 11.21 -2.45
N ALA A 150 -11.57 11.56 -3.61
CA ALA A 150 -11.52 12.91 -4.16
C ALA A 150 -12.13 13.94 -3.18
N ALA A 151 -13.25 13.60 -2.53
CA ALA A 151 -13.88 14.47 -1.54
C ALA A 151 -13.00 14.74 -0.31
N VAL A 152 -12.34 13.70 0.24
CA VAL A 152 -11.39 13.86 1.36
C VAL A 152 -10.24 14.79 0.98
N MET A 153 -9.77 14.68 -0.25
CA MET A 153 -8.60 15.41 -0.69
C MET A 153 -8.87 16.87 -1.02
N LYS A 154 -10.06 17.16 -1.56
CA LYS A 154 -10.55 18.53 -1.65
C LYS A 154 -10.54 19.23 -0.28
N ASN A 155 -10.82 18.50 0.80
CA ASN A 155 -10.70 19.03 2.16
C ASN A 155 -9.24 19.26 2.56
N VAL A 156 -8.32 18.34 2.25
CA VAL A 156 -6.88 18.53 2.51
C VAL A 156 -6.33 19.75 1.77
N SER A 157 -6.66 19.90 0.49
CA SER A 157 -6.28 21.05 -0.33
C SER A 157 -6.82 22.36 0.25
N ARG A 158 -8.10 22.39 0.64
CA ARG A 158 -8.70 23.56 1.31
C ARG A 158 -7.98 23.90 2.62
N SER A 159 -7.77 22.92 3.49
CA SER A 159 -7.08 23.13 4.77
C SER A 159 -5.64 23.60 4.59
N SER A 160 -4.93 23.09 3.57
CA SER A 160 -3.61 23.60 3.23
C SER A 160 -3.64 25.06 2.81
N ALA A 161 -4.57 25.43 1.91
CA ALA A 161 -4.72 26.81 1.47
C ALA A 161 -5.07 27.77 2.63
N GLU A 162 -5.88 27.34 3.59
CA GLU A 162 -6.19 28.08 4.82
C GLU A 162 -4.94 28.28 5.68
N ILE A 163 -4.14 27.23 5.90
CA ILE A 163 -2.88 27.31 6.66
C ILE A 163 -1.91 28.29 5.99
N LEU A 164 -1.80 28.24 4.67
CA LEU A 164 -0.94 29.16 3.93
C LEU A 164 -1.39 30.62 4.07
N LYS A 165 -2.71 30.88 3.98
CA LYS A 165 -3.29 32.23 4.20
C LYS A 165 -2.98 32.76 5.60
N GLU A 166 -3.19 31.97 6.64
CA GLU A 166 -2.88 32.36 8.02
C GLU A 166 -1.38 32.62 8.22
N ARG A 167 -0.51 31.83 7.58
CA ARG A 167 0.95 32.05 7.62
C ARG A 167 1.35 33.38 6.97
N ILE A 168 0.76 33.73 5.83
CA ILE A 168 0.99 35.01 5.14
C ILE A 168 0.52 36.17 6.00
N LYS A 169 -0.68 36.07 6.58
CA LYS A 169 -1.25 37.08 7.48
C LYS A 169 -0.33 37.33 8.69
N ASN A 170 0.13 36.27 9.34
CA ASN A 170 1.03 36.38 10.50
C ASN A 170 2.40 36.98 10.13
N SER A 171 2.93 36.64 8.95
CA SER A 171 4.19 37.19 8.44
C SER A 171 4.08 38.68 8.03
N GLY A 172 2.87 39.13 7.72
CA GLY A 172 2.57 40.54 7.43
C GLY A 172 2.39 41.37 8.71
N SER A 173 1.78 40.81 9.75
CA SER A 173 1.57 41.47 11.04
C SER A 173 2.82 41.61 11.91
N GLU A 174 3.90 40.87 11.62
CA GLU A 174 5.21 41.06 12.27
C GLU A 174 6.04 42.21 11.66
N LYS A 175 5.57 42.82 10.57
CA LYS A 175 6.26 43.92 9.85
C LYS A 175 5.67 45.31 10.10
N GLU A 176 4.67 45.44 10.98
CA GLU A 176 4.12 46.70 11.49
C GLU A 176 4.48 46.90 12.97
#